data_AF-A0A496PA16-F1
#
_entry.id   AF-A0A496PA16-F1
#
_cell.length_a   1.000
_cell.length_b   1.000
_cell.length_c   1.000
_cell.angle_alpha   90.00
_cell.angle_beta   90.00
_cell.angle_gamma   90.00
#
_symmetry.space_group_name_H-M   'P 1'
#
loop_
_entity.id
_entity.type
_entity.pdbx_description
1 polymer ?
#
loop_
_entity_poly.entity_id
_entity_poly.type
_entity_poly.pdbx_seq_one_letter_code
_entity_poly.pdbx_strand_id
1 'polypeptide(L)'
;MSLWTFKVLCYIKRHKILIGGLILIILAIVGVSIYNSYQVKKPVLLNQEQVKDPVKLANAIHITKDEAQQVVSKMETTQPVSTYYVQAPTVEQAAKQTQQAIKHEDPALPKAVTEKSDRTAVVANTDQQKVDVYKINLNKAHKIKAGVTVLDSKAYETIGYQAGKVEVLAHFDGQHFEGGSVLYTVKEW
;
A
#
# COMPACT_ATOMS: atom_id res chain seq x y z
N MET A 1 -23.47 -22.74 35.16
CA MET A 1 -22.36 -21.81 34.85
C MET A 1 -21.05 -22.54 35.08
N SER A 2 -20.20 -22.69 34.06
CA SER A 2 -18.98 -23.50 34.18
C SER A 2 -17.96 -22.80 35.08
N LEU A 3 -17.15 -23.57 35.82
CA LEU A 3 -16.08 -23.03 36.70
C LEU A 3 -15.13 -22.06 35.97
N TRP A 4 -15.05 -22.19 34.65
CA TRP A 4 -14.20 -21.40 33.77
C TRP A 4 -14.68 -19.95 33.65
N THR A 5 -16.00 -19.73 33.51
CA THR A 5 -16.56 -18.38 33.39
C THR A 5 -16.39 -17.57 34.68
N PHE A 6 -16.41 -18.24 35.84
CA PHE A 6 -16.22 -17.58 37.14
C PHE A 6 -14.76 -17.18 37.39
N LYS A 7 -13.80 -18.03 37.00
CA LYS A 7 -12.36 -17.71 37.05
C LYS A 7 -12.00 -16.51 36.17
N VAL A 8 -12.54 -16.45 34.94
CA VAL A 8 -12.34 -15.31 34.03
C VAL A 8 -12.96 -14.03 34.61
N LEU A 9 -14.17 -14.10 35.17
CA LEU A 9 -14.81 -12.94 35.80
C LEU A 9 -14.02 -12.38 36.98
N CYS A 10 -13.54 -13.26 37.87
CA CYS A 10 -12.72 -12.86 39.02
C CYS A 10 -11.36 -12.29 38.59
N TYR A 11 -10.76 -12.84 37.54
CA TYR A 11 -9.48 -12.37 36.99
C TYR A 11 -9.61 -10.97 36.35
N ILE A 12 -10.66 -10.76 35.53
CA ILE A 12 -10.96 -9.44 34.93
C ILE A 12 -11.24 -8.39 36.02
N LYS A 13 -12.00 -8.75 37.06
CA LYS A 13 -12.33 -7.84 38.16
C LYS A 13 -11.11 -7.47 39.01
N ARG A 14 -10.14 -8.38 39.16
CA ARG A 14 -8.88 -8.20 39.90
C ARG A 14 -7.84 -7.40 39.12
N HIS A 15 -7.75 -7.59 37.79
CA HIS A 15 -6.74 -6.96 36.93
C HIS A 15 -7.31 -5.86 36.01
N LYS A 16 -8.48 -5.30 36.32
CA LYS A 16 -9.16 -4.25 35.53
C LYS A 16 -8.27 -3.08 35.10
N ILE A 17 -7.33 -2.66 35.95
CA ILE A 17 -6.37 -1.58 35.66
C ILE A 17 -5.32 -2.03 34.62
N LEU A 18 -4.80 -3.25 34.76
CA LEU A 18 -3.84 -3.82 33.81
C LEU A 18 -4.47 -4.08 32.44
N ILE A 19 -5.71 -4.56 32.41
CA ILE A 19 -6.46 -4.78 31.16
C ILE A 19 -6.74 -3.44 30.47
N GLY A 20 -7.15 -2.41 31.23
CA GLY A 20 -7.33 -1.06 30.69
C GLY A 20 -6.02 -0.47 30.13
N GLY A 21 -4.91 -0.65 30.85
CA GLY A 21 -3.58 -0.23 30.38
C GLY A 21 -3.14 -0.93 29.09
N LEU A 22 -3.36 -2.25 29.00
CA LEU A 22 -3.06 -3.03 27.79
C LEU A 22 -3.87 -2.54 26.58
N ILE A 23 -5.18 -2.29 26.76
CA ILE A 23 -6.05 -1.78 25.71
C ILE A 23 -5.58 -0.41 25.22
N LEU A 24 -5.19 0.50 26.13
CA LEU A 24 -4.65 1.81 25.77
C LEU A 24 -3.35 1.70 24.97
N ILE A 25 -2.46 0.78 25.33
CA ILE A 25 -1.22 0.52 24.58
C ILE A 25 -1.54 0.02 23.18
N ILE A 26 -2.46 -0.95 23.04
CA ILE A 26 -2.88 -1.46 21.73
C ILE A 26 -3.48 -0.33 20.87
N LEU A 27 -4.35 0.50 21.44
CA LEU A 27 -4.93 1.65 20.74
C LEU A 27 -3.87 2.67 20.31
N ALA A 28 -2.86 2.92 21.14
CA ALA A 28 -1.74 3.80 20.80
C ALA A 28 -0.94 3.24 19.62
N ILE A 29 -0.61 1.94 19.63
CA ILE A 29 0.12 1.27 18.54
C ILE A 29 -0.68 1.34 17.23
N VAL A 30 -1.98 1.03 17.29
CA VAL A 30 -2.88 1.09 16.13
C VAL A 30 -3.00 2.53 15.62
N GLY A 31 -3.15 3.52 16.50
CA GLY A 31 -3.20 4.93 16.15
C GLY A 31 -1.94 5.41 15.44
N VAL A 32 -0.77 5.06 15.96
CA VAL A 32 0.53 5.37 15.33
C VAL A 32 0.66 4.69 13.96
N SER A 33 0.23 3.43 13.84
CA SER A 33 0.27 2.69 12.58
C SER A 33 -0.61 3.33 11.50
N ILE A 34 -1.85 3.67 11.84
CA ILE A 34 -2.79 4.34 10.92
C ILE A 34 -2.24 5.73 10.52
N TYR A 35 -1.77 6.50 11.49
CA TYR A 35 -1.20 7.83 11.25
C TYR A 35 0.00 7.77 10.30
N ASN A 36 0.92 6.84 10.55
CA ASN A 36 2.07 6.63 9.69
C ASN A 36 1.61 6.23 8.27
N SER A 37 0.68 5.27 8.15
CA SER A 37 0.15 4.87 6.84
C SER A 37 -0.51 6.03 6.07
N TYR A 38 -1.15 6.99 6.76
CA TYR A 38 -1.78 8.14 6.11
C TYR A 38 -0.75 9.16 5.61
N GLN A 39 0.34 9.36 6.35
CA GLN A 39 1.41 10.29 5.95
C GLN A 39 2.09 9.86 4.66
N VAL A 40 2.32 8.55 4.49
CA VAL A 40 3.06 8.03 3.34
C VAL A 40 2.21 8.01 2.04
N LYS A 41 0.90 8.23 2.13
CA LYS A 41 0.00 8.33 0.96
C LYS A 41 -0.07 9.73 0.36
N LYS A 42 0.50 10.74 1.02
CA LYS A 42 0.46 12.13 0.54
C LYS A 42 1.27 12.28 -0.75
N PRO A 43 0.82 13.12 -1.70
CA PRO A 43 1.60 13.39 -2.89
C PRO A 43 2.91 14.07 -2.51
N VAL A 44 4.03 13.54 -2.99
CA VAL A 44 5.38 14.08 -2.72
C VAL A 44 5.83 14.90 -3.93
N LEU A 45 6.32 16.11 -3.66
CA LEU A 45 6.89 16.98 -4.68
C LEU A 45 8.35 16.59 -4.91
N LEU A 46 8.70 16.30 -6.16
CA LEU A 46 10.04 15.89 -6.58
C LEU A 46 10.52 16.74 -7.76
N ASN A 47 11.83 16.83 -7.91
CA ASN A 47 12.47 17.35 -9.11
C ASN A 47 12.90 16.19 -10.02
N GLN A 48 13.09 16.49 -11.30
CA GLN A 48 13.46 15.49 -12.31
C GLN A 48 14.73 14.68 -11.95
N GLU A 49 15.73 15.31 -11.32
CA GLU A 49 16.95 14.62 -10.87
C GLU A 49 16.69 13.58 -9.77
N GLN A 50 15.73 13.85 -8.88
CA GLN A 50 15.41 12.95 -7.76
C GLN A 50 14.65 11.71 -8.23
N VAL A 51 13.91 11.82 -9.33
CA VAL A 51 13.12 10.73 -9.89
C VAL A 51 13.99 9.76 -10.68
N LYS A 52 15.05 10.25 -11.33
CA LYS A 52 16.00 9.42 -12.09
C LYS A 52 16.93 8.58 -11.20
N ASP A 53 17.12 8.99 -9.95
CA ASP A 53 17.97 8.28 -8.98
C ASP A 53 17.11 7.39 -8.07
N PRO A 54 17.20 6.05 -8.20
CA PRO A 54 16.41 5.13 -7.38
C PRO A 54 16.62 5.30 -5.87
N VAL A 55 17.80 5.74 -5.42
CA VAL A 55 18.09 5.94 -4.00
C VAL A 55 17.40 7.20 -3.48
N LYS A 56 17.46 8.29 -4.24
CA LYS A 56 16.76 9.54 -3.88
C LYS A 56 15.24 9.34 -3.94
N LEU A 57 14.75 8.65 -4.95
CA LEU A 57 13.33 8.31 -5.08
C LEU A 57 12.87 7.44 -3.91
N ALA A 58 13.60 6.37 -3.60
CA ALA A 58 13.29 5.46 -2.47
C ALA A 58 13.10 6.23 -1.16
N ASN A 59 14.02 7.14 -0.85
CA ASN A 59 13.97 7.96 0.34
C ASN A 59 12.80 8.95 0.33
N ALA A 60 12.52 9.57 -0.82
CA ALA A 60 11.51 10.62 -0.91
C ALA A 60 10.06 10.09 -0.87
N ILE A 61 9.80 8.91 -1.45
CA ILE A 61 8.47 8.28 -1.41
C ILE A 61 8.38 7.09 -0.44
N HIS A 62 9.39 6.89 0.42
CA HIS A 62 9.46 5.85 1.44
C HIS A 62 9.11 4.44 0.90
N ILE A 63 9.93 3.99 -0.03
CA ILE A 63 9.88 2.65 -0.62
C ILE A 63 11.26 1.99 -0.54
N THR A 64 11.35 0.69 -0.79
CA THR A 64 12.64 0.01 -0.84
C THR A 64 13.42 0.39 -2.10
N LYS A 65 14.75 0.21 -2.09
CA LYS A 65 15.60 0.50 -3.24
C LYS A 65 15.21 -0.33 -4.47
N ASP A 66 14.90 -1.61 -4.26
CA ASP A 66 14.53 -2.53 -5.35
C ASP A 66 13.18 -2.12 -5.98
N GLU A 67 12.20 -1.75 -5.16
CA GLU A 67 10.94 -1.16 -5.65
C GLU A 67 11.18 0.13 -6.41
N ALA A 68 12.05 1.02 -5.91
CA ALA A 68 12.36 2.27 -6.58
C ALA A 68 13.01 2.04 -7.94
N GLN A 69 13.92 1.07 -8.06
CA GLN A 69 14.54 0.73 -9.34
C GLN A 69 13.50 0.27 -10.37
N GLN A 70 12.53 -0.56 -9.96
CA GLN A 70 11.41 -0.95 -10.84
C GLN A 70 10.54 0.24 -11.22
N VAL A 71 10.26 1.13 -10.28
CA VAL A 71 9.47 2.34 -10.51
C VAL A 71 10.16 3.25 -11.53
N VAL A 72 11.45 3.54 -11.38
CA VAL A 72 12.22 4.36 -12.33
C VAL A 72 12.18 3.76 -13.74
N SER A 73 12.45 2.46 -13.86
CA SER A 73 12.43 1.77 -15.16
C SER A 73 11.06 1.83 -15.84
N LYS A 74 9.97 1.70 -15.07
CA LYS A 74 8.60 1.84 -15.60
C LYS A 74 8.26 3.28 -15.95
N MET A 75 8.71 4.27 -15.18
CA MET A 75 8.47 5.68 -15.46
C MET A 75 9.06 6.11 -16.81
N GLU A 76 10.24 5.60 -17.18
CA GLU A 76 10.90 5.92 -18.45
C GLU A 76 10.15 5.39 -19.69
N THR A 77 9.35 4.34 -19.53
CA THR A 77 8.66 3.65 -20.65
C THR A 77 7.16 3.90 -20.68
N THR A 78 6.60 4.53 -19.63
CA THR A 78 5.17 4.77 -19.49
C THR A 78 4.72 6.00 -20.27
N GLN A 79 3.59 5.87 -20.97
CA GLN A 79 2.92 6.99 -21.65
C GLN A 79 1.87 7.64 -20.73
N PRO A 80 1.59 8.94 -20.90
CA PRO A 80 0.59 9.64 -20.09
C PRO A 80 -0.82 9.09 -20.35
N VAL A 81 -1.54 8.77 -19.27
CA VAL A 81 -2.95 8.34 -19.34
C VAL A 81 -3.90 9.51 -19.57
N SER A 82 -3.56 10.69 -19.04
CA SER A 82 -4.34 11.92 -19.20
C SER A 82 -3.40 13.12 -19.10
N THR A 83 -3.72 14.19 -19.83
CA THR A 83 -3.01 15.47 -19.79
C THR A 83 -3.99 16.59 -19.51
N TYR A 84 -3.60 17.55 -18.68
CA TYR A 84 -4.40 18.75 -18.39
C TYR A 84 -3.46 19.94 -18.16
N TYR A 85 -4.01 21.15 -18.22
CA TYR A 85 -3.25 22.38 -18.08
C TYR A 85 -3.48 23.02 -16.71
N VAL A 86 -2.40 23.55 -16.14
CA VAL A 86 -2.43 24.34 -14.91
C VAL A 86 -1.73 25.66 -15.19
N GLN A 87 -2.35 26.76 -14.77
CA GLN A 87 -1.78 28.08 -14.94
C GLN A 87 -0.95 28.45 -13.72
N ALA A 88 0.36 28.56 -13.91
CA ALA A 88 1.28 29.03 -12.87
C ALA A 88 2.44 29.84 -13.48
N PRO A 89 3.04 30.76 -12.71
CA PRO A 89 4.22 31.52 -13.13
C PRO A 89 5.47 30.67 -13.42
N THR A 90 5.66 29.56 -12.71
CA THR A 90 6.80 28.63 -12.92
C THR A 90 6.34 27.17 -12.84
N VAL A 91 7.14 26.25 -13.38
CA VAL A 91 6.86 24.80 -13.35
C VAL A 91 6.82 24.28 -11.92
N GLU A 92 7.69 24.78 -11.04
CA GLU A 92 7.73 24.42 -9.62
C GLU A 92 6.47 24.89 -8.89
N GLN A 93 5.96 26.07 -9.24
CA GLN A 93 4.69 26.56 -8.70
C GLN A 93 3.51 25.73 -9.22
N ALA A 94 3.50 25.38 -10.51
CA ALA A 94 2.50 24.48 -11.08
C ALA A 94 2.51 23.10 -10.38
N ALA A 95 3.70 22.56 -10.09
CA ALA A 95 3.86 21.30 -9.39
C ALA A 95 3.37 21.37 -7.94
N LYS A 96 3.68 22.47 -7.22
CA LYS A 96 3.14 22.71 -5.87
C LYS A 96 1.63 22.84 -5.85
N GLN A 97 1.05 23.61 -6.79
CA GLN A 97 -0.39 23.75 -6.92
C GLN A 97 -1.06 22.41 -7.22
N THR A 98 -0.49 21.65 -8.16
CA THR A 98 -0.95 20.30 -8.49
C THR A 98 -0.90 19.37 -7.29
N GLN A 99 0.21 19.36 -6.54
CA GLN A 99 0.35 18.58 -5.31
C GLN A 99 -0.74 18.93 -4.28
N GLN A 100 -1.03 20.22 -4.10
CA GLN A 100 -2.08 20.69 -3.20
C GLN A 100 -3.47 20.28 -3.70
N ALA A 101 -3.77 20.48 -4.98
CA ALA A 101 -5.04 20.10 -5.59
C ALA A 101 -5.31 18.59 -5.45
N ILE A 102 -4.29 17.74 -5.64
CA ILE A 102 -4.39 16.28 -5.42
C ILE A 102 -4.66 15.97 -3.95
N LYS A 103 -3.95 16.63 -3.03
CA LYS A 103 -4.13 16.45 -1.59
C LYS A 103 -5.54 16.83 -1.12
N HIS A 104 -6.16 17.81 -1.78
CA HIS A 104 -7.51 18.27 -1.49
C HIS A 104 -8.60 17.58 -2.33
N GLU A 105 -8.24 16.61 -3.16
CA GLU A 105 -9.15 15.89 -4.06
C GLU A 105 -10.01 16.85 -4.91
N ASP A 106 -9.36 17.87 -5.49
CA ASP A 106 -10.05 18.92 -6.25
C ASP A 106 -10.84 18.32 -7.44
N PRO A 107 -12.16 18.58 -7.55
CA PRO A 107 -13.01 18.03 -8.60
C PRO A 107 -12.64 18.51 -10.02
N ALA A 108 -11.87 19.60 -10.14
CA ALA A 108 -11.37 20.07 -11.43
C ALA A 108 -10.24 19.20 -11.99
N LEU A 109 -9.60 18.36 -11.16
CA LEU A 109 -8.55 17.45 -11.62
C LEU A 109 -9.14 16.26 -12.38
N PRO A 110 -8.43 15.76 -13.41
CA PRO A 110 -8.81 14.51 -14.05
C PRO A 110 -8.83 13.36 -13.04
N LYS A 111 -9.82 12.47 -13.16
CA LYS A 111 -9.98 11.32 -12.24
C LYS A 111 -8.73 10.45 -12.13
N ALA A 112 -7.96 10.32 -13.21
CA ALA A 112 -6.71 9.56 -13.21
C ALA A 112 -5.66 10.10 -12.22
N VAL A 113 -5.72 11.39 -11.89
CA VAL A 113 -4.78 12.06 -10.97
C VAL A 113 -5.22 11.88 -9.51
N THR A 114 -6.54 11.89 -9.28
CA THR A 114 -7.16 11.74 -7.94
C THR A 114 -7.41 10.28 -7.56
N GLU A 115 -7.18 9.33 -8.48
CA GLU A 115 -7.31 7.91 -8.20
C GLU A 115 -6.45 7.46 -7.01
N LYS A 116 -6.92 6.47 -6.24
CA LYS A 116 -6.16 5.96 -5.10
C LYS A 116 -4.92 5.20 -5.60
N SER A 117 -3.77 5.53 -5.04
CA SER A 117 -2.51 4.81 -5.27
C SER A 117 -1.72 4.66 -3.98
N ASP A 118 -0.70 3.81 -4.01
CA ASP A 118 0.19 3.62 -2.86
C ASP A 118 1.07 4.82 -2.58
N ARG A 119 1.64 5.38 -3.65
CA ARG A 119 2.40 6.64 -3.64
C ARG A 119 1.94 7.50 -4.79
N THR A 120 2.01 8.81 -4.59
CA THR A 120 1.83 9.79 -5.67
C THR A 120 3.08 10.67 -5.70
N ALA A 121 3.76 10.70 -6.84
CA ALA A 121 4.90 11.58 -7.07
C ALA A 121 4.49 12.69 -8.05
N VAL A 122 4.65 13.94 -7.64
CA VAL A 122 4.43 15.12 -8.48
C VAL A 122 5.80 15.68 -8.83
N VAL A 123 6.14 15.66 -10.11
CA VAL A 123 7.49 15.91 -10.59
C VAL A 123 7.51 17.18 -11.40
N ALA A 124 8.28 18.16 -10.95
CA ALA A 124 8.56 19.37 -11.71
C ALA A 124 9.64 19.06 -12.77
N ASN A 125 9.26 19.12 -14.04
CA ASN A 125 10.17 18.94 -15.16
C ASN A 125 10.38 20.29 -15.86
N THR A 126 11.40 21.01 -15.40
CA THR A 126 11.78 22.33 -15.90
C THR A 126 12.23 22.30 -17.36
N ASP A 127 12.90 21.22 -17.76
CA ASP A 127 13.46 21.08 -19.12
C ASP A 127 12.36 20.98 -20.18
N GLN A 128 11.26 20.28 -19.85
CA GLN A 128 10.11 20.08 -20.74
C GLN A 128 8.93 20.99 -20.42
N GLN A 129 9.09 21.95 -19.49
CA GLN A 129 8.04 22.86 -19.02
C GLN A 129 6.72 22.17 -18.65
N LYS A 130 6.80 21.02 -17.98
CA LYS A 130 5.63 20.22 -17.61
C LYS A 130 5.71 19.70 -16.18
N VAL A 131 4.56 19.33 -15.65
CA VAL A 131 4.44 18.65 -14.37
C VAL A 131 3.99 17.22 -14.63
N ASP A 132 4.83 16.24 -14.30
CA ASP A 132 4.47 14.83 -14.42
C ASP A 132 3.88 14.35 -13.09
N VAL A 133 2.73 13.67 -13.12
CA VAL A 133 2.13 13.06 -11.93
C VAL A 133 2.13 11.55 -12.09
N TYR A 134 2.89 10.86 -11.23
CA TYR A 134 2.99 9.41 -11.24
C TYR A 134 2.16 8.82 -10.10
N LYS A 135 1.17 7.99 -10.48
CA LYS A 135 0.40 7.15 -9.57
C LYS A 135 1.11 5.80 -9.46
N ILE A 136 1.81 5.59 -8.36
CA ILE A 136 2.67 4.43 -8.17
C ILE A 136 1.92 3.42 -7.30
N ASN A 137 1.71 2.24 -7.85
CA ASN A 137 1.17 1.08 -7.12
C ASN A 137 2.28 0.04 -7.00
N LEU A 138 2.65 -0.28 -5.76
CA LEU A 138 3.76 -1.18 -5.46
C LEU A 138 3.24 -2.62 -5.39
N ASN A 139 4.09 -3.57 -5.75
CA ASN A 139 3.77 -4.97 -5.54
C ASN A 139 3.70 -5.26 -4.03
N LYS A 140 2.51 -5.56 -3.52
CA LYS A 140 2.33 -5.81 -2.08
C LYS A 140 3.09 -7.06 -1.67
N ALA A 141 4.04 -6.91 -0.76
CA ALA A 141 4.74 -8.03 -0.16
C ALA A 141 3.77 -9.00 0.55
N HIS A 142 2.66 -8.50 1.09
CA HIS A 142 1.66 -9.33 1.77
C HIS A 142 0.33 -9.33 1.00
N LYS A 143 -0.15 -10.50 0.63
CA LYS A 143 -1.43 -10.67 -0.09
C LYS A 143 -2.26 -11.75 0.59
N ILE A 144 -3.54 -11.48 0.78
CA ILE A 144 -4.54 -12.52 1.09
C ILE A 144 -5.17 -12.89 -0.24
N LYS A 145 -5.21 -14.19 -0.53
CA LYS A 145 -5.85 -14.74 -1.72
C LYS A 145 -7.05 -15.58 -1.30
N ALA A 146 -8.09 -15.56 -2.11
CA ALA A 146 -9.23 -16.46 -1.98
C ALA A 146 -9.61 -16.92 -3.39
N GLY A 147 -9.97 -18.19 -3.53
CA GLY A 147 -10.29 -18.75 -4.84
C GLY A 147 -10.65 -20.22 -4.76
N VAL A 148 -10.55 -20.91 -5.89
CA VAL A 148 -10.83 -22.33 -6.01
C VAL A 148 -9.61 -23.02 -6.60
N THR A 149 -9.17 -24.10 -5.96
CA THR A 149 -8.11 -24.98 -6.48
C THR A 149 -8.76 -26.27 -6.95
N VAL A 150 -8.45 -26.72 -8.16
CA VAL A 150 -8.95 -28.01 -8.68
C VAL A 150 -7.82 -29.03 -8.60
N LEU A 151 -8.06 -30.12 -7.88
CA LEU A 151 -7.14 -31.25 -7.74
C LEU A 151 -7.91 -32.54 -8.00
N ASP A 152 -7.38 -33.43 -8.83
CA ASP A 152 -7.97 -34.74 -9.15
C ASP A 152 -9.47 -34.70 -9.49
N SER A 153 -9.86 -33.72 -10.34
CA SER A 153 -11.25 -33.47 -10.76
C SER A 153 -12.22 -32.98 -9.66
N LYS A 154 -11.73 -32.66 -8.46
CA LYS A 154 -12.49 -32.04 -7.38
C LYS A 154 -12.05 -30.59 -7.18
N ALA A 155 -13.02 -29.71 -6.91
CA ALA A 155 -12.80 -28.30 -6.65
C ALA A 155 -12.82 -28.02 -5.14
N TYR A 156 -11.85 -27.24 -4.66
CA TYR A 156 -11.67 -26.90 -3.26
C TYR A 156 -11.66 -25.39 -3.07
N GLU A 157 -12.46 -24.89 -2.15
CA GLU A 157 -12.36 -23.51 -1.69
C GLU A 157 -10.98 -23.29 -1.08
N THR A 158 -10.28 -22.24 -1.50
CA THR A 158 -8.88 -22.03 -1.14
C THR A 158 -8.69 -20.63 -0.59
N ILE A 159 -8.08 -20.56 0.59
CA ILE A 159 -7.64 -19.30 1.20
C ILE A 159 -6.12 -19.33 1.29
N GLY A 160 -5.49 -18.25 0.85
CA GLY A 160 -4.05 -18.15 0.74
C GLY A 160 -3.49 -16.90 1.40
N TYR A 161 -2.25 -17.01 1.88
CA TYR A 161 -1.44 -15.89 2.32
C TYR A 161 -0.09 -15.93 1.62
N GLN A 162 0.26 -14.85 0.92
CA GLN A 162 1.55 -14.67 0.29
C GLN A 162 2.35 -13.61 1.06
N ALA A 163 3.59 -13.94 1.43
CA ALA A 163 4.59 -13.04 1.99
C ALA A 163 5.86 -13.08 1.12
N GLY A 164 6.07 -12.04 0.33
CA GLY A 164 7.15 -11.94 -0.65
C GLY A 164 7.05 -13.06 -1.68
N LYS A 165 8.07 -13.92 -1.71
CA LYS A 165 8.17 -15.07 -2.63
C LYS A 165 7.50 -16.34 -2.12
N VAL A 166 7.08 -16.39 -0.85
CA VAL A 166 6.46 -17.58 -0.25
C VAL A 166 4.95 -17.37 -0.21
N GLU A 167 4.22 -18.36 -0.67
CA GLU A 167 2.77 -18.42 -0.59
C GLU A 167 2.34 -19.70 0.11
N VAL A 168 1.41 -19.57 1.05
CA VAL A 168 0.79 -20.70 1.74
C VAL A 168 -0.70 -20.69 1.41
N LEU A 169 -1.23 -21.84 1.00
CA LEU A 169 -2.63 -22.05 0.67
C LEU A 169 -3.21 -23.11 1.61
N ALA A 170 -4.46 -22.91 2.02
CA ALA A 170 -5.28 -23.89 2.72
C ALA A 170 -6.50 -24.20 1.85
N HIS A 171 -6.75 -25.48 1.64
CA HIS A 171 -7.81 -26.01 0.79
C HIS A 171 -8.93 -26.61 1.64
N PHE A 172 -10.17 -26.32 1.27
CA PHE A 172 -11.36 -26.69 2.01
C PHE A 172 -12.42 -27.30 1.10
N ASP A 173 -13.15 -28.26 1.63
CA ASP A 173 -14.42 -28.75 1.07
C ASP A 173 -15.54 -28.38 2.06
N GLY A 174 -16.21 -27.25 1.79
CA GLY A 174 -17.11 -26.62 2.75
C GLY A 174 -16.40 -26.22 4.04
N GLN A 175 -16.79 -26.82 5.18
CA GLN A 175 -16.14 -26.55 6.48
C GLN A 175 -14.97 -27.50 6.78
N HIS A 176 -14.71 -28.48 5.92
CA HIS A 176 -13.65 -29.46 6.15
C HIS A 176 -12.32 -28.99 5.56
N PHE A 177 -11.24 -29.09 6.33
CA PHE A 177 -9.88 -28.79 5.86
C PHE A 177 -9.30 -30.01 5.17
N GLU A 178 -8.96 -29.87 3.89
CA GLU A 178 -8.54 -30.98 3.02
C GLU A 178 -7.02 -31.03 2.86
N GLY A 179 -6.33 -29.91 3.05
CA GLY A 179 -4.87 -29.86 3.01
C GLY A 179 -4.33 -28.47 2.77
N GLY A 180 -3.01 -28.37 2.66
CA GLY A 180 -2.35 -27.10 2.36
C GLY A 180 -1.20 -27.26 1.40
N SER A 181 -0.90 -26.19 0.68
CA SER A 181 0.19 -26.10 -0.28
C SER A 181 1.10 -24.94 0.08
N VAL A 182 2.40 -25.09 -0.19
CA VAL A 182 3.38 -24.01 -0.11
C VAL A 182 4.01 -23.82 -1.47
N LEU A 183 3.91 -22.60 -1.99
CA LEU A 183 4.46 -22.20 -3.28
C LEU A 183 5.64 -21.25 -3.06
N TYR A 184 6.67 -21.39 -3.87
CA TYR A 184 7.82 -20.49 -3.89
C TYR A 184 7.97 -19.87 -5.29
N THR A 185 7.91 -18.55 -5.36
CA THR A 185 8.12 -17.79 -6.61
C THR A 185 9.61 -17.76 -6.94
N VAL A 186 10.01 -18.54 -7.96
CA VAL A 186 11.40 -18.62 -8.43
C VAL A 186 11.80 -17.35 -9.19
N LYS A 187 10.90 -16.79 -10.02
CA LYS A 187 11.15 -15.61 -10.85
C LYS A 187 9.90 -14.74 -10.94
N GLU A 188 10.08 -13.43 -10.87
CA GLU A 188 9.06 -12.39 -11.07
C GLU A 188 9.67 -11.36 -12.04
N TRP A 189 8.92 -10.92 -13.04
CA TRP A 189 9.38 -9.96 -14.07
C TRP A 189 8.29 -8.95 -14.40
#